data_AF-A0A956SRC7-F1
#
_entry.id   AF-A0A956SRC7-F1
#
_cell.length_a   1.000
_cell.length_b   1.000
_cell.length_c   1.000
_cell.angle_alpha   90.00
_cell.angle_beta   90.00
_cell.angle_gamma   90.00
#
_symmetry.space_group_name_H-M   'P 1'
#
loop_
_entity.id
_entity.type
_entity.pdbx_description
1 polymer ?
#
loop_
_entity_poly.entity_id
_entity_poly.type
_entity_poly.pdbx_seq_one_letter_code
_entity_poly.pdbx_strand_id
1 'polypeptide(L)'
;WLAEPLRELVRESGARVALLMTASGQVLAQHGFTRSLDVMAAAALGSGILATTGELARLVGNEAGFGAVVHQGRQQGVWLAGFDTPRGRWVGLIVFGRGSTTGLVRLFFERFAARVQALAPAPTVVREVLAEGFERELDASLRQLFGTS
;
A
#
# COMPACT_ATOMS: atom_id res chain seq x y z
N TRP A 1 -1.83 3.04 15.36
CA TRP A 1 -2.44 1.74 15.07
C TRP A 1 -1.66 0.94 14.01
N LEU A 2 -1.09 1.57 12.97
CA LEU A 2 -0.33 0.88 11.91
C LEU A 2 1.16 0.63 12.21
N ALA A 3 1.81 1.52 12.98
CA ALA A 3 3.26 1.50 13.18
C ALA A 3 3.79 0.24 13.90
N GLU A 4 3.05 -0.29 14.87
CA GLU A 4 3.45 -1.48 15.62
C GLU A 4 3.30 -2.78 14.79
N PRO A 5 2.13 -3.06 14.17
CA PRO A 5 2.01 -4.20 13.25
C PRO A 5 3.06 -4.19 12.12
N LEU A 6 3.37 -3.02 11.56
CA LEU A 6 4.35 -2.92 10.48
C LEU A 6 5.78 -3.19 10.95
N ARG A 7 6.13 -2.77 12.17
CA ARG A 7 7.41 -3.12 12.82
C ARG A 7 7.53 -4.60 13.07
N GLU A 8 6.47 -5.22 13.59
CA GLU A 8 6.41 -6.66 13.84
C GLU A 8 6.54 -7.45 12.53
N LEU A 9 5.84 -7.06 11.47
CA LEU A 9 5.98 -7.67 10.14
C LEU A 9 7.44 -7.76 9.71
N VAL A 10 8.17 -6.64 9.76
CA VAL A 10 9.58 -6.60 9.33
C VAL A 10 10.46 -7.47 10.22
N ARG A 11 10.27 -7.39 11.55
CA ARG A 11 11.04 -8.17 12.52
C ARG A 11 10.84 -9.67 12.34
N GLU A 12 9.59 -10.12 12.32
CA GLU A 12 9.25 -11.54 12.33
C GLU A 12 9.49 -12.20 10.97
N SER A 13 9.25 -11.49 9.87
CA SER A 13 9.52 -12.02 8.52
C SER A 13 10.99 -11.99 8.14
N GLY A 14 11.86 -11.26 8.87
CA GLY A 14 13.23 -10.99 8.44
C GLY A 14 13.30 -10.14 7.16
N ALA A 15 12.24 -9.40 6.83
CA ALA A 15 12.24 -8.47 5.72
C ALA A 15 13.21 -7.31 5.97
N ARG A 16 13.72 -6.73 4.89
CA ARG A 16 14.58 -5.53 4.94
C ARG A 16 13.76 -4.25 4.90
N VAL A 17 12.70 -4.25 4.10
CA VAL A 17 11.78 -3.12 3.92
C VAL A 17 10.37 -3.66 3.81
N ALA A 18 9.42 -2.99 4.46
CA ALA A 18 8.00 -3.08 4.19
C ALA A 18 7.49 -1.69 3.81
N LEU A 19 6.85 -1.58 2.65
CA LEU A 19 6.26 -0.36 2.14
C LEU A 19 4.76 -0.61 1.91
N LEU A 20 3.93 0.27 2.45
CA LEU A 20 2.47 0.23 2.29
C LEU A 20 2.01 1.41 1.46
N MET A 21 1.08 1.16 0.56
CA MET A 21 0.50 2.16 -0.32
C MET A 21 -0.98 1.89 -0.60
N THR A 22 -1.68 2.90 -1.09
CA THR A 22 -3.01 2.72 -1.69
C THR A 22 -2.90 1.98 -3.02
N ALA A 23 -4.04 1.49 -3.54
CA ALA A 23 -4.10 0.96 -4.91
C ALA A 23 -3.71 1.99 -6.01
N SER A 24 -3.71 3.29 -5.69
CA SER A 24 -3.25 4.37 -6.58
C SER A 24 -1.76 4.72 -6.43
N GLY A 25 -1.02 4.02 -5.55
CA GLY A 25 0.42 4.24 -5.36
C GLY A 25 0.78 5.33 -4.36
N GLN A 26 -0.19 5.90 -3.64
CA GLN A 26 0.10 6.84 -2.55
C GLN A 26 0.73 6.08 -1.37
N VAL A 27 1.92 6.50 -0.95
CA VAL A 27 2.62 5.92 0.20
C VAL A 27 1.86 6.21 1.49
N LEU A 28 1.61 5.18 2.29
CA LEU A 28 0.91 5.25 3.57
C LEU A 28 1.85 5.10 4.76
N ALA A 29 2.78 4.15 4.67
CA ALA A 29 3.78 3.91 5.69
C ALA A 29 4.95 3.09 5.14
N GLN A 30 6.09 3.18 5.81
CA GLN A 30 7.24 2.34 5.52
C GLN A 30 7.95 1.94 6.82
N HIS A 31 8.61 0.80 6.81
CA HIS A 31 9.50 0.39 7.88
C HIS A 31 10.68 -0.44 7.35
N GLY A 32 11.82 -0.39 8.05
CA GLY A 32 13.05 -1.07 7.66
C GLY A 32 14.07 -0.14 6.99
N PHE A 33 15.10 -0.73 6.38
CA PHE A 33 16.24 0.00 5.82
C PHE A 33 15.98 0.46 4.38
N THR A 34 15.63 1.73 4.20
CA THR A 34 15.22 2.30 2.91
C THR A 34 16.29 3.15 2.21
N ARG A 35 17.52 3.28 2.75
CA ARG A 35 18.51 4.27 2.27
C ARG A 35 18.86 4.19 0.78
N SER A 36 18.63 3.05 0.13
CA SER A 36 18.90 2.84 -1.31
C SER A 36 17.62 2.66 -2.15
N LEU A 37 16.44 2.79 -1.57
CA LEU A 37 15.16 2.59 -2.25
C LEU A 37 14.51 3.96 -2.51
N ASP A 38 14.24 4.25 -3.78
CA ASP A 38 13.29 5.32 -4.12
C ASP A 38 11.88 4.84 -3.78
N VAL A 39 11.39 5.33 -2.64
CA VAL A 39 10.11 4.92 -2.05
C VAL A 39 8.93 5.30 -2.94
N MET A 40 8.99 6.47 -3.59
CA MET A 40 7.91 6.96 -4.43
C MET A 40 7.85 6.18 -5.74
N ALA A 41 9.00 5.93 -6.36
CA ALA A 41 9.07 5.08 -7.54
C ALA A 41 8.63 3.64 -7.23
N ALA A 42 9.10 3.07 -6.11
CA ALA A 42 8.69 1.74 -5.68
C ALA A 42 7.18 1.65 -5.44
N ALA A 43 6.55 2.71 -4.93
CA ALA A 43 5.11 2.73 -4.72
C ALA A 43 4.32 2.78 -6.03
N ALA A 44 4.68 3.69 -6.94
CA ALA A 44 4.03 3.79 -8.24
C ALA A 44 4.16 2.47 -9.05
N LEU A 45 5.35 1.87 -9.04
CA LEU A 45 5.59 0.59 -9.70
C LEU A 45 4.83 -0.56 -9.03
N GLY A 46 4.86 -0.64 -7.70
CA GLY A 46 4.19 -1.70 -6.95
C GLY A 46 2.67 -1.70 -7.15
N SER A 47 2.03 -0.53 -7.09
CA SER A 47 0.60 -0.41 -7.35
C SER A 47 0.25 -0.72 -8.81
N GLY A 48 1.08 -0.26 -9.76
CA GLY A 48 0.91 -0.55 -11.19
C GLY A 48 1.00 -2.05 -11.50
N ILE A 49 2.03 -2.73 -10.97
CA ILE A 49 2.22 -4.18 -11.12
C ILE A 49 1.00 -4.93 -10.60
N LEU A 50 0.48 -4.58 -9.42
CA LEU A 50 -0.67 -5.27 -8.85
C LEU A 50 -1.95 -5.01 -9.65
N ALA A 51 -2.16 -3.79 -10.17
CA ALA A 51 -3.29 -3.48 -11.05
C ALA A 51 -3.23 -4.31 -12.34
N THR A 52 -2.07 -4.34 -13.03
CA THR A 52 -1.86 -5.17 -14.22
C THR A 52 -2.04 -6.65 -13.92
N THR A 53 -1.56 -7.12 -12.77
CA THR A 53 -1.73 -8.52 -12.35
C THR A 53 -3.20 -8.88 -12.10
N GLY A 54 -4.00 -7.92 -11.63
CA GLY A 54 -5.46 -8.08 -11.53
C GLY A 54 -6.10 -8.30 -12.90
N GLU A 55 -5.73 -7.52 -13.90
CA GLU A 55 -6.22 -7.70 -15.28
C GLU A 55 -5.75 -9.05 -15.87
N LEU A 56 -4.51 -9.46 -15.62
CA LEU A 56 -4.03 -10.78 -16.00
C LEU A 56 -4.86 -11.90 -15.36
N ALA A 57 -5.23 -11.76 -14.08
CA ALA A 57 -6.06 -12.76 -13.40
C ALA A 57 -7.41 -12.94 -14.10
N ARG A 58 -8.04 -11.82 -14.50
CA ARG A 58 -9.31 -11.85 -15.26
C ARG A 58 -9.15 -12.53 -16.61
N LEU A 59 -8.07 -12.22 -17.33
CA LEU A 59 -7.78 -12.81 -18.64
C LEU A 59 -7.62 -14.34 -18.57
N VAL A 60 -7.08 -14.88 -17.48
CA VAL A 60 -6.91 -16.33 -17.29
C VAL A 60 -8.09 -17.00 -16.58
N GLY A 61 -9.20 -16.29 -16.37
CA GLY A 61 -10.39 -16.81 -15.68
C GLY A 61 -10.22 -16.99 -14.17
N ASN A 62 -9.22 -16.38 -13.55
CA ASN A 62 -9.02 -16.38 -12.11
C ASN A 62 -9.67 -15.14 -11.48
N GLU A 63 -11.00 -15.18 -11.31
CA GLU A 63 -11.78 -14.07 -10.74
C GLU A 63 -11.39 -13.73 -9.29
N ALA A 64 -10.87 -14.71 -8.54
CA ALA A 64 -10.39 -14.49 -7.17
C ALA A 64 -9.10 -13.66 -7.11
N GLY A 65 -8.42 -13.48 -8.25
CA GLY A 65 -7.14 -12.79 -8.32
C GLY A 65 -5.97 -13.64 -7.86
N PHE A 66 -4.76 -13.09 -8.00
CA PHE A 66 -3.55 -13.69 -7.45
C PHE A 66 -3.33 -13.22 -6.01
N GLY A 67 -3.00 -14.15 -5.11
CA GLY A 67 -2.73 -13.83 -3.71
C GLY A 67 -1.48 -12.97 -3.50
N ALA A 68 -0.49 -13.09 -4.38
CA ALA A 68 0.71 -12.25 -4.40
C ALA A 68 1.44 -12.34 -5.74
N VAL A 69 2.25 -11.33 -6.03
CA VAL A 69 3.30 -11.36 -7.06
C VAL A 69 4.64 -11.45 -6.35
N VAL A 70 5.49 -12.37 -6.81
CA VAL A 70 6.80 -12.60 -6.20
C VAL A 70 7.87 -12.50 -7.28
N HIS A 71 8.77 -11.54 -7.13
CA HIS A 71 9.97 -11.41 -7.96
C HIS A 71 11.17 -11.94 -7.17
N GLN A 72 11.80 -12.99 -7.67
CA GLN A 72 12.97 -13.61 -7.04
C GLN A 72 14.25 -13.23 -7.79
N GLY A 73 15.19 -12.59 -7.08
CA GLY A 73 16.53 -12.31 -7.56
C GLY A 73 17.59 -13.12 -6.82
N ARG A 74 18.86 -13.00 -7.23
CA ARG A 74 19.98 -13.75 -6.62
C ARG A 74 20.25 -13.40 -5.15
N GLN A 75 19.98 -12.16 -4.75
CA GLN A 75 20.32 -11.63 -3.42
C GLN A 75 19.11 -11.11 -2.64
N GLN A 76 18.04 -10.78 -3.35
CA GLN A 76 16.84 -10.17 -2.81
C GLN A 76 15.61 -10.66 -3.58
N GLY A 77 14.50 -10.76 -2.86
CA GLY A 77 13.17 -10.95 -3.41
C GLY A 77 12.28 -9.76 -3.10
N VAL A 78 11.26 -9.57 -3.93
CA VAL A 78 10.17 -8.64 -3.70
C VAL A 78 8.88 -9.44 -3.66
N TRP A 79 8.09 -9.22 -2.62
CA TRP A 79 6.75 -9.77 -2.47
C TRP A 79 5.75 -8.62 -2.51
N LEU A 80 4.75 -8.72 -3.38
CA LEU A 80 3.71 -7.71 -3.60
C LEU A 80 2.34 -8.36 -3.41
N ALA A 81 1.48 -7.80 -2.58
CA ALA A 81 0.08 -8.20 -2.53
C ALA A 81 -0.85 -7.08 -2.10
N GLY A 82 -2.11 -7.23 -2.51
CA GLY A 82 -3.20 -6.41 -2.03
C GLY A 82 -3.82 -6.98 -0.76
N PHE A 83 -4.33 -6.11 0.09
CA PHE A 83 -5.16 -6.48 1.24
C PHE A 83 -6.19 -5.39 1.51
N ASP A 84 -7.36 -5.79 1.98
CA ASP A 84 -8.47 -4.87 2.19
C ASP A 84 -8.47 -4.34 3.63
N THR A 85 -8.76 -3.04 3.75
CA THR A 85 -8.92 -2.36 5.05
C THR A 85 -10.26 -1.63 5.08
N PRO A 86 -10.77 -1.23 6.26
CA PRO A 86 -11.93 -0.32 6.35
C PRO A 86 -11.74 1.01 5.61
N ARG A 87 -10.50 1.37 5.24
CA ARG A 87 -10.15 2.59 4.50
C ARG A 87 -9.89 2.34 3.01
N GLY A 88 -10.25 1.16 2.50
CA GLY A 88 -10.05 0.73 1.12
C GLY A 88 -8.91 -0.29 0.95
N ARG A 89 -8.69 -0.68 -0.31
CA ARG A 89 -7.67 -1.67 -0.69
C ARG A 89 -6.28 -1.03 -0.67
N TRP A 90 -5.37 -1.66 0.07
CA TRP A 90 -3.97 -1.27 0.17
C TRP A 90 -3.09 -2.33 -0.50
N VAL A 91 -1.86 -1.93 -0.81
CA VAL A 91 -0.83 -2.79 -1.39
C VAL A 91 0.37 -2.78 -0.44
N GLY A 92 0.90 -3.97 -0.18
CA GLY A 92 2.17 -4.15 0.51
C GLY A 92 3.27 -4.57 -0.46
N LEU A 93 4.39 -3.86 -0.42
CA LEU A 93 5.64 -4.22 -1.09
C LEU A 93 6.66 -4.58 0.00
N ILE A 94 7.09 -5.84 0.02
CA ILE A 94 8.03 -6.36 1.00
C ILE A 94 9.32 -6.78 0.29
N VAL A 95 10.43 -6.15 0.66
CA VAL A 95 11.76 -6.52 0.17
C VAL A 95 12.44 -7.39 1.22
N PHE A 96 12.93 -8.55 0.81
CA PHE A 96 13.56 -9.51 1.70
C PHE A 96 14.84 -10.08 1.09
N GLY A 97 15.80 -10.44 1.94
CA GLY A 97 17.08 -11.02 1.52
C GLY A 97 17.19 -12.50 1.88
N ARG A 98 18.40 -13.04 1.78
CA ARG A 98 18.71 -14.47 2.06
C ARG A 98 18.38 -14.94 3.49
N GLY A 99 18.21 -14.02 4.44
CA GLY A 99 17.79 -14.32 5.81
C GLY A 99 16.29 -14.57 5.98
N SER A 100 15.52 -14.55 4.88
CA SER A 100 14.07 -14.72 4.87
C SER A 100 13.64 -15.55 3.65
N THR A 101 12.39 -16.03 3.66
CA THR A 101 11.80 -16.81 2.58
C THR A 101 10.43 -16.25 2.20
N THR A 102 9.98 -16.55 0.99
CA THR A 102 8.62 -16.20 0.54
C THR A 102 7.55 -16.72 1.49
N GLY A 103 7.73 -17.92 2.07
CA GLY A 103 6.79 -18.50 3.03
C GLY A 103 6.70 -17.71 4.33
N LEU A 104 7.83 -17.27 4.89
CA LEU A 104 7.86 -16.43 6.08
C LEU A 104 7.23 -15.06 5.81
N VAL A 105 7.59 -14.42 4.70
CA VAL A 105 7.00 -13.13 4.29
C VAL A 105 5.49 -13.25 4.14
N ARG A 106 5.00 -14.29 3.47
CA ARG A 106 3.56 -14.55 3.33
C ARG A 106 2.88 -14.71 4.69
N LEU A 107 3.39 -15.60 5.54
CA LEU A 107 2.80 -15.89 6.85
C LEU A 107 2.64 -14.63 7.71
N PHE A 108 3.71 -13.84 7.82
CA PHE A 108 3.68 -12.64 8.64
C PHE A 108 2.92 -11.49 7.99
N PHE A 109 2.89 -11.42 6.65
CA PHE A 109 2.05 -10.47 5.95
C PHE A 109 0.55 -10.74 6.17
N GLU A 110 0.11 -12.00 6.09
CA GLU A 110 -1.28 -12.38 6.35
C GLU A 110 -1.69 -12.02 7.79
N ARG A 111 -0.81 -12.27 8.78
CA ARG A 111 -1.01 -11.85 10.17
C ARG A 111 -1.08 -10.32 10.32
N PHE A 112 -0.17 -9.62 9.65
CA PHE A 112 -0.15 -8.16 9.61
C PHE A 112 -1.46 -7.60 9.04
N ALA A 113 -1.91 -8.11 7.89
CA ALA A 113 -3.14 -7.66 7.23
C ALA A 113 -4.36 -7.85 8.14
N ALA A 114 -4.49 -9.02 8.78
CA ALA A 114 -5.56 -9.30 9.73
C ALA A 114 -5.52 -8.34 10.94
N ARG A 115 -4.33 -8.08 11.49
CA ARG A 115 -4.15 -7.14 12.62
C ARG A 115 -4.48 -5.70 12.23
N VAL A 116 -4.08 -5.26 11.04
CA VAL A 116 -4.41 -3.94 10.51
C VAL A 116 -5.91 -3.80 10.28
N GLN A 117 -6.57 -4.81 9.73
CA GLN A 117 -8.03 -4.82 9.55
C GLN A 117 -8.77 -4.66 10.89
N ALA A 118 -8.32 -5.35 11.94
CA ALA A 118 -8.92 -5.27 13.27
C ALA A 118 -8.66 -3.95 14.00
N LEU A 119 -7.51 -3.29 13.74
CA LEU A 119 -7.11 -2.06 14.43
C LEU A 119 -7.45 -0.78 13.66
N ALA A 120 -7.80 -0.88 12.37
CA ALA A 120 -8.06 0.26 11.52
C ALA A 120 -9.30 1.02 12.02
N PRO A 121 -9.20 2.35 12.23
CA PRO A 121 -10.36 3.14 12.59
C PRO A 121 -11.38 3.11 11.45
N ALA A 122 -12.66 3.14 11.81
CA ALA A 122 -13.74 3.29 10.84
C ALA A 122 -13.46 4.46 9.89
N PRO A 123 -13.77 4.34 8.60
CA PRO A 123 -13.60 5.45 7.68
C PRO A 123 -14.44 6.63 8.19
N THR A 124 -13.80 7.79 8.32
CA THR A 124 -14.50 9.04 8.60
C THR A 124 -15.34 9.34 7.37
N VAL A 125 -16.65 9.10 7.45
CA VAL A 125 -17.56 9.49 6.39
C VAL A 125 -17.62 11.02 6.43
N VAL A 126 -16.96 11.68 5.50
CA VAL A 126 -17.16 13.10 5.25
C VAL A 126 -18.50 13.21 4.51
N ARG A 127 -19.60 12.98 5.22
CA ARG A 127 -20.95 13.11 4.66
C ARG A 127 -21.42 14.53 4.91
N GLU A 128 -21.70 15.23 3.83
CA GLU A 128 -22.66 16.37 3.72
C GLU A 128 -22.32 17.76 4.26
N VAL A 129 -21.25 18.01 5.03
CA VAL A 129 -20.96 19.39 5.51
C VAL A 129 -20.19 20.26 4.49
N LEU A 130 -19.71 19.68 3.38
CA LEU A 130 -18.81 20.40 2.46
C LEU A 130 -19.50 21.15 1.31
N ALA A 131 -20.72 20.82 0.89
CA ALA A 131 -21.21 21.32 -0.40
C ALA A 131 -21.32 22.87 -0.47
N GLU A 132 -21.87 23.53 0.55
CA GLU A 132 -22.10 24.99 0.47
C GLU A 132 -20.94 25.87 0.96
N GLY A 133 -20.06 25.34 1.82
CA GLY A 133 -18.90 26.08 2.33
C GLY A 133 -17.68 25.93 1.42
N PHE A 134 -17.45 24.70 0.94
CA PHE A 134 -16.27 24.35 0.15
C PHE A 134 -16.28 25.00 -1.22
N GLU A 135 -17.42 25.06 -1.91
CA GLU A 135 -17.48 25.70 -3.24
C GLU A 135 -17.14 27.20 -3.16
N ARG A 136 -17.61 27.89 -2.11
CA ARG A 136 -17.29 29.31 -1.89
C ARG A 136 -15.82 29.54 -1.53
N GLU A 137 -15.25 28.69 -0.68
CA GLU A 137 -13.82 28.77 -0.33
C GLU A 137 -12.90 28.37 -1.50
N LEU A 138 -13.31 27.39 -2.31
CA LEU A 138 -12.60 26.94 -3.49
C LEU A 138 -12.58 28.04 -4.55
N ASP A 139 -13.73 28.65 -4.86
CA ASP A 139 -13.82 29.76 -5.80
C ASP A 139 -13.01 30.97 -5.34
N ALA A 140 -13.05 31.31 -4.05
CA ALA A 140 -12.25 32.39 -3.49
C ALA A 140 -10.74 32.11 -3.62
N SER A 141 -10.31 30.89 -3.30
CA SER A 141 -8.91 30.47 -3.36
C SER A 141 -8.39 30.40 -4.81
N LEU A 142 -9.20 29.89 -5.75
CA LEU A 142 -8.85 29.84 -7.17
C LEU A 142 -8.73 31.23 -7.78
N ARG A 143 -9.63 32.16 -7.42
CA ARG A 143 -9.52 33.57 -7.85
C ARG A 143 -8.29 34.25 -7.26
N GLN A 144 -7.90 33.92 -6.04
CA GLN A 144 -6.67 34.45 -5.44
C GLN A 144 -5.39 33.90 -6.10
N LEU A 145 -5.40 32.63 -6.52
CA LEU A 145 -4.23 31.96 -7.11
C LEU A 145 -4.06 32.23 -8.60
N PHE A 146 -5.17 32.41 -9.33
CA PHE A 146 -5.18 32.50 -10.80
C PHE A 146 -5.77 33.82 -11.33
N GLY A 147 -6.25 34.70 -10.46
CA GLY A 147 -6.72 36.04 -10.83
C GLY A 147 -5.55 36.95 -11.19
N THR A 148 -5.38 37.20 -12.49
CA THR A 148 -4.48 38.25 -13.00
C THR A 148 -5.13 39.62 -12.73
N SER A 149 -4.33 40.57 -12.24
CA SER A 149 -4.74 41.98 -12.07
C SER A 149 -5.20 42.63 -13.38
#